data_AF-A0A9E1RZR1-F1
#
_entry.id   AF-A0A9E1RZR1-F1
#
_cell.length_a   1.000
_cell.length_b   1.000
_cell.length_c   1.000
_cell.angle_alpha   90.00
_cell.angle_beta   90.00
_cell.angle_gamma   90.00
#
_symmetry.space_group_name_H-M   'P 1'
#
loop_
_entity.id
_entity.type
_entity.pdbx_description
1 polymer ?
#
loop_
_entity_poly.entity_id
_entity_poly.type
_entity_poly.pdbx_seq_one_letter_code
_entity_poly.pdbx_strand_id
1 'polypeptide(L)'
;DSIAPMSEFTLEKSNLQRMMHEKGIRQYTNQWAESIEPGNITKVAAHSIWRDGYQRTAGPKSGEIPRRAGDDVTMLECDTVILVTGRVANHELYGDLKSRRDEWQGEGIEDIFQIGDCYAPRMLADVVFDGHRLAREFESDNPARPLPFIRERYIQGQPLPPVNG
;
A
#
# COMPACT_ATOMS: atom_id res chain seq x y z
N ASP A 1 4.80 -15.99 2.97
CA ASP A 1 4.66 -17.12 3.91
C ASP A 1 4.34 -16.73 5.35
N SER A 2 4.52 -15.46 5.76
CA SER A 2 4.22 -15.00 7.13
C SER A 2 3.20 -13.85 7.17
N ILE A 3 2.41 -13.77 8.24
CA ILE A 3 1.53 -12.63 8.52
C ILE A 3 2.37 -11.40 8.92
N ALA A 4 1.95 -10.21 8.46
CA ALA A 4 2.58 -8.92 8.76
C ALA A 4 4.09 -8.87 8.41
N PRO A 5 4.48 -9.03 7.13
CA PRO A 5 5.89 -9.14 6.72
C PRO A 5 6.73 -7.91 7.11
N MET A 6 6.12 -6.72 7.19
CA MET A 6 6.81 -5.50 7.61
C MET A 6 7.40 -5.59 9.04
N SER A 7 6.82 -6.42 9.90
CA SER A 7 7.31 -6.62 11.28
C SER A 7 8.72 -7.22 11.34
N GLU A 8 9.20 -7.80 10.24
CA GLU A 8 10.58 -8.26 10.13
C GLU A 8 11.56 -7.10 10.04
N PHE A 9 11.22 -6.06 9.28
CA PHE A 9 12.06 -4.88 9.11
C PHE A 9 12.03 -3.97 10.35
N THR A 10 10.93 -3.98 11.10
CA THR A 10 10.81 -3.24 12.37
C THR A 10 11.31 -4.04 13.59
N LEU A 11 11.77 -5.29 13.39
CA LEU A 11 12.24 -6.22 14.42
C LEU A 11 11.19 -6.66 15.45
N GLU A 12 9.90 -6.40 15.19
CA GLU A 12 8.80 -6.73 16.09
C GLU A 12 8.31 -8.19 15.92
N LYS A 13 8.60 -8.80 14.77
CA LYS A 13 8.09 -10.12 14.35
C LYS A 13 8.17 -11.18 15.43
N SER A 14 9.34 -11.34 16.05
CA SER A 14 9.59 -12.41 17.03
C SER A 14 8.64 -12.33 18.24
N ASN A 15 8.42 -11.13 18.78
CA ASN A 15 7.55 -10.95 19.93
C ASN A 15 6.07 -11.03 19.55
N LEU A 16 5.71 -10.51 18.38
CA LEU A 16 4.34 -10.63 17.85
C LEU A 16 3.94 -12.10 17.63
N GLN A 17 4.84 -12.91 17.06
CA GLN A 17 4.58 -14.33 16.84
C GLN A 17 4.46 -15.13 18.15
N ARG A 18 5.31 -14.83 19.15
CA ARG A 18 5.16 -15.40 20.51
C ARG A 18 3.80 -15.07 21.11
N MET A 19 3.39 -13.80 21.01
CA MET A 19 2.09 -13.34 21.51
C MET A 19 0.92 -14.02 20.79
N MET A 20 0.96 -14.13 19.46
CA MET A 20 -0.08 -14.82 18.69
C MET A 20 -0.20 -16.30 19.08
N HIS A 21 0.94 -16.98 19.27
CA HIS A 21 0.98 -18.35 19.75
C HIS A 21 0.37 -18.50 21.15
N GLU A 22 0.78 -17.66 22.11
CA GLU A 22 0.25 -17.67 23.48
C GLU A 22 -1.28 -17.44 23.51
N LYS A 23 -1.79 -16.60 22.61
CA LYS A 23 -3.23 -16.31 22.49
C LYS A 23 -4.01 -17.30 21.62
N GLY A 24 -3.36 -18.34 21.08
CA GLY A 24 -4.02 -19.33 20.22
C GLY A 24 -4.55 -18.76 18.90
N ILE A 25 -3.97 -17.67 18.39
CA ILE A 25 -4.39 -17.04 17.14
C ILE A 25 -3.92 -17.91 15.97
N ARG A 26 -4.86 -18.51 15.25
CA ARG A 26 -4.58 -19.33 14.06
C ARG A 26 -4.26 -18.44 12.86
N GLN A 27 -3.31 -18.89 12.05
CA GLN A 27 -2.82 -18.16 10.89
C GLN A 27 -3.06 -19.00 9.63
N TYR A 28 -3.72 -18.41 8.63
CA TYR A 28 -3.88 -18.99 7.30
C TYR A 28 -3.14 -18.11 6.31
N THR A 29 -1.90 -18.47 5.98
CA THR A 29 -1.04 -17.69 5.06
C THR A 29 -1.19 -18.17 3.63
N ASN A 30 -0.82 -17.31 2.68
CA ASN A 30 -0.92 -17.60 1.23
C ASN A 30 -2.35 -17.94 0.77
N GLN A 31 -3.36 -17.45 1.49
CA GLN A 31 -4.78 -17.57 1.16
C GLN A 31 -5.35 -16.20 0.78
N TRP A 32 -6.32 -16.18 -0.14
CA TRP A 32 -7.15 -15.03 -0.45
C TRP A 32 -8.62 -15.36 -0.27
N ALA A 33 -9.41 -14.39 0.20
CA ALA A 33 -10.86 -14.54 0.33
C ALA A 33 -11.53 -14.27 -1.02
N GLU A 34 -12.23 -15.26 -1.55
CA GLU A 34 -12.96 -15.20 -2.81
C GLU A 34 -14.36 -14.63 -2.64
N SER A 35 -15.07 -15.11 -1.62
CA SER A 35 -16.41 -14.65 -1.28
C SER A 35 -16.64 -14.72 0.22
N ILE A 36 -17.58 -13.89 0.68
CA ILE A 36 -18.07 -13.87 2.06
C ILE A 36 -19.60 -13.91 1.98
N GLU A 37 -20.19 -14.92 2.62
CA GLU A 37 -21.63 -15.14 2.67
C GLU A 37 -22.10 -15.00 4.13
N PRO A 38 -22.66 -13.83 4.50
CA PRO A 38 -23.22 -13.63 5.83
C PRO A 38 -24.47 -14.50 6.05
N GLY A 39 -24.61 -15.03 7.26
CA GLY A 39 -25.76 -15.83 7.68
C GLY A 39 -25.75 -16.08 9.18
N ASN A 40 -26.49 -17.08 9.66
CA ASN A 40 -26.40 -17.51 11.07
C ASN A 40 -24.97 -17.91 11.46
N ILE A 41 -24.22 -18.46 10.50
CA ILE A 41 -22.77 -18.63 10.53
C ILE A 41 -22.27 -18.00 9.24
N THR A 42 -21.32 -17.07 9.34
CA THR A 42 -20.70 -16.46 8.17
C THR A 42 -19.73 -17.44 7.54
N LYS A 43 -19.87 -17.65 6.23
CA LYS A 43 -19.00 -18.53 5.45
C LYS A 43 -18.06 -17.69 4.60
N VAL A 44 -16.76 -17.99 4.67
CA VAL A 44 -15.72 -17.36 3.87
C VAL A 44 -15.09 -18.42 2.98
N ALA A 45 -15.25 -18.28 1.67
CA ALA A 45 -14.54 -19.11 0.70
C ALA A 45 -13.13 -18.54 0.54
N ALA A 46 -12.12 -19.31 0.94
CA ALA A 46 -10.72 -18.93 0.79
C ALA A 46 -10.00 -19.88 -0.16
N HIS A 47 -9.07 -19.38 -0.95
CA HIS A 47 -8.26 -20.20 -1.85
C HIS A 47 -6.79 -19.85 -1.74
N SER A 48 -5.94 -20.83 -2.09
CA SER A 48 -4.50 -20.59 -2.19
C SER A 48 -4.22 -19.62 -3.33
N ILE A 49 -3.40 -18.59 -3.07
CA ILE A 49 -2.93 -17.68 -4.13
C ILE A 49 -2.07 -18.40 -5.20
N TRP A 50 -1.74 -19.67 -4.98
CA TRP A 50 -0.99 -20.55 -5.88
C TRP A 50 -1.84 -21.65 -6.52
N ARG A 51 -3.17 -21.55 -6.52
CA ARG A 51 -4.09 -22.59 -7.07
C ARG A 51 -3.96 -22.85 -8.57
N ASP A 52 -3.50 -21.86 -9.31
CA ASP A 52 -3.36 -21.96 -10.76
C ASP A 52 -2.23 -22.91 -11.18
N GLY A 53 -2.33 -23.45 -12.40
CA GLY A 53 -1.32 -24.31 -12.98
C GLY A 53 0.04 -23.62 -13.14
N TYR A 54 1.12 -24.29 -12.71
CA TYR A 54 2.49 -23.78 -12.83
C TYR A 54 2.96 -23.64 -14.29
N GLN A 55 2.40 -24.45 -15.21
CA GLN A 55 2.72 -24.38 -16.64
C GLN A 55 2.01 -23.19 -17.29
N ARG A 56 2.79 -22.34 -17.96
CA ARG A 56 2.28 -21.28 -18.82
C ARG A 56 2.13 -21.81 -20.24
N THR A 57 1.02 -21.51 -20.90
CA THR A 57 0.82 -21.85 -22.31
C THR A 57 1.83 -21.13 -23.21
N ALA A 58 2.19 -21.78 -24.33
CA ALA A 58 3.04 -21.18 -25.35
C ALA A 58 2.19 -20.29 -26.26
N GLY A 59 2.58 -19.03 -26.40
CA GLY A 59 1.86 -18.03 -27.19
C GLY A 59 0.65 -17.46 -26.43
N PRO A 60 0.71 -16.18 -25.98
CA PRO A 60 -0.45 -15.55 -25.39
C PRO A 60 -1.55 -15.41 -26.43
N LYS A 61 -2.78 -15.80 -26.06
CA LYS A 61 -3.98 -15.58 -26.87
C LYS A 61 -4.87 -14.58 -26.16
N SER A 62 -5.33 -13.56 -26.89
CA SER A 62 -6.23 -12.57 -26.33
C SER A 62 -7.52 -13.24 -25.85
N GLY A 63 -7.93 -12.96 -24.62
CA GLY A 63 -9.13 -13.52 -24.00
C GLY A 63 -8.95 -14.88 -23.32
N GLU A 64 -7.79 -15.53 -23.43
CA GLU A 64 -7.49 -16.78 -22.74
C GLU A 64 -6.53 -16.55 -21.56
N ILE A 65 -6.79 -17.19 -20.42
CA ILE A 65 -5.87 -17.19 -19.28
C ILE A 65 -4.67 -18.08 -19.67
N PRO A 66 -3.41 -17.60 -19.54
CA PRO A 66 -2.24 -18.33 -20.01
C PRO A 66 -1.83 -19.50 -19.10
N ARG A 67 -2.69 -19.90 -18.16
CA ARG A 67 -2.50 -20.96 -17.16
C ARG A 67 -3.82 -21.69 -16.96
N ARG A 68 -3.77 -22.94 -16.50
CA ARG A 68 -4.96 -23.64 -15.98
C ARG A 68 -5.47 -22.89 -14.75
N ALA A 69 -6.70 -22.39 -14.78
CA ALA A 69 -7.35 -21.81 -13.62
C ALA A 69 -7.56 -22.88 -12.53
N GLY A 70 -7.18 -22.57 -11.30
CA GLY A 70 -7.53 -23.36 -10.13
C GLY A 70 -8.94 -23.03 -9.63
N ASP A 71 -9.67 -24.05 -9.19
CA ASP A 71 -11.04 -23.97 -8.68
C ASP A 71 -11.17 -24.45 -7.22
N ASP A 72 -10.06 -24.79 -6.57
CA ASP A 72 -10.07 -25.19 -5.17
C ASP A 72 -10.38 -24.02 -4.24
N VAL A 73 -11.26 -24.30 -3.28
CA VAL A 73 -11.66 -23.40 -2.20
C VAL A 73 -11.80 -24.19 -0.91
N THR A 74 -11.34 -23.58 0.17
CA THR A 74 -11.54 -24.01 1.56
C THR A 74 -12.60 -23.12 2.18
N MET A 75 -13.66 -23.73 2.71
CA MET A 75 -14.69 -23.01 3.44
C MET A 75 -14.28 -22.81 4.89
N LEU A 76 -14.20 -21.55 5.31
CA LEU A 76 -13.99 -21.14 6.70
C LEU A 76 -15.32 -20.64 7.28
N GLU A 77 -15.64 -21.06 8.49
CA GLU A 77 -16.83 -20.64 9.21
C GLU A 77 -16.45 -19.73 10.38
N CYS A 78 -17.16 -18.61 10.53
CA CYS A 78 -16.99 -17.68 11.64
C CYS A 78 -18.28 -16.92 11.94
N ASP A 79 -18.36 -16.29 13.11
CA ASP A 79 -19.48 -15.40 13.45
C ASP A 79 -19.30 -14.01 12.80
N THR A 80 -18.06 -13.51 12.81
CA THR A 80 -17.70 -12.15 12.39
C THR A 80 -16.50 -12.15 11.46
N VAL A 81 -16.55 -11.29 10.43
CA VAL A 81 -15.42 -11.02 9.54
C VAL A 81 -14.95 -9.58 9.76
N ILE A 82 -13.65 -9.40 9.98
CA ILE A 82 -13.00 -8.09 10.06
C ILE A 82 -12.16 -7.89 8.80
N LEU A 83 -12.51 -6.90 7.98
CA LEU A 83 -11.83 -6.61 6.72
C LEU A 83 -10.65 -5.65 6.94
N VAL A 84 -9.45 -6.14 6.66
CA VAL A 84 -8.20 -5.34 6.70
C VAL A 84 -7.51 -5.45 5.33
N THR A 85 -8.23 -5.03 4.27
CA THR A 85 -7.84 -5.27 2.87
C THR A 85 -7.03 -4.14 2.24
N GLY A 86 -7.03 -2.96 2.85
CA GLY A 86 -6.32 -1.79 2.35
C GLY A 86 -6.93 -0.50 2.88
N ARG A 87 -6.43 0.63 2.37
CA ARG A 87 -6.98 1.96 2.60
C ARG A 87 -7.19 2.66 1.26
N VAL A 88 -8.19 3.53 1.19
CA VAL A 88 -8.44 4.41 0.04
C VAL A 88 -8.28 5.86 0.50
N ALA A 89 -7.68 6.70 -0.33
CA ALA A 89 -7.51 8.12 -0.04
C ALA A 89 -8.88 8.82 0.05
N ASN A 90 -9.15 9.51 1.15
CA ASN A 90 -10.30 10.41 1.25
C ASN A 90 -9.90 11.80 0.73
N HIS A 91 -10.34 12.12 -0.49
CA HIS A 91 -9.95 13.34 -1.22
C HIS A 91 -11.12 14.13 -1.79
N GLU A 92 -12.35 13.84 -1.36
CA GLU A 92 -13.58 14.43 -1.90
C GLU A 92 -13.56 15.96 -1.82
N LEU A 93 -13.30 16.52 -0.63
CA LEU A 93 -13.20 17.96 -0.42
C LEU A 93 -12.16 18.62 -1.36
N TYR A 94 -11.02 17.97 -1.58
CA TYR A 94 -10.02 18.50 -2.50
C TYR A 94 -10.52 18.48 -3.94
N GLY A 95 -11.15 17.39 -4.37
CA GLY A 95 -11.76 17.28 -5.69
C GLY A 95 -12.79 18.39 -5.93
N ASP A 96 -13.67 18.61 -4.96
CA ASP A 96 -14.68 19.67 -5.00
C ASP A 96 -14.05 21.05 -5.12
N LEU A 97 -13.04 21.34 -4.29
CA LEU A 97 -12.31 22.62 -4.35
C LEU A 97 -11.59 22.81 -5.68
N LYS A 98 -10.95 21.76 -6.23
CA LYS A 98 -10.29 21.83 -7.55
C LYS A 98 -11.28 22.00 -8.70
N SER A 99 -12.50 21.47 -8.58
CA SER A 99 -13.54 21.67 -9.60
C SER A 99 -13.99 23.14 -9.72
N ARG A 100 -13.83 23.92 -8.64
CA ARG A 100 -14.18 25.35 -8.53
C ARG A 100 -12.99 26.29 -8.67
N ARG A 101 -11.91 25.83 -9.34
CA ARG A 101 -10.65 26.58 -9.44
C ARG A 101 -10.81 28.00 -9.98
N ASP A 102 -11.75 28.20 -10.90
CA ASP A 102 -12.00 29.51 -11.52
C ASP A 102 -12.55 30.55 -10.53
N GLU A 103 -13.07 30.12 -9.37
CA GLU A 103 -13.58 31.01 -8.32
C GLU A 103 -12.47 31.50 -7.36
N TRP A 104 -11.34 30.78 -7.30
CA TRP A 104 -10.33 30.97 -6.26
C TRP A 104 -9.74 32.37 -6.22
N GLN A 105 -9.45 32.94 -7.39
CA GLN A 105 -8.86 34.28 -7.48
C GLN A 105 -9.80 35.35 -6.90
N GLY A 106 -11.12 35.18 -7.07
CA GLY A 106 -12.13 36.07 -6.50
C GLY A 106 -12.18 36.05 -4.97
N GLU A 107 -11.78 34.93 -4.37
CA GLU A 107 -11.72 34.72 -2.92
C GLU A 107 -10.31 34.95 -2.34
N GLY A 108 -9.35 35.41 -3.15
CA GLY A 108 -7.97 35.63 -2.72
C GLY A 108 -7.18 34.35 -2.44
N ILE A 109 -7.60 33.21 -2.99
CA ILE A 109 -6.92 31.92 -2.86
C ILE A 109 -5.96 31.73 -4.04
N GLU A 110 -4.67 31.58 -3.75
CA GLU A 110 -3.65 31.36 -4.78
C GLU A 110 -3.59 29.90 -5.24
N ASP A 111 -3.54 28.95 -4.31
CA ASP A 111 -3.55 27.53 -4.61
C ASP A 111 -4.03 26.69 -3.42
N ILE A 112 -4.35 25.42 -3.70
CA ILE A 112 -4.79 24.43 -2.71
C ILE A 112 -4.02 23.14 -2.95
N PHE A 113 -3.41 22.62 -1.88
CA PHE A 113 -2.58 21.41 -1.88
C PHE A 113 -3.16 20.32 -0.99
N GLN A 114 -2.86 19.06 -1.30
CA GLN A 114 -3.11 17.91 -0.43
C GLN A 114 -1.81 17.43 0.19
N ILE A 115 -1.88 16.92 1.41
CA ILE A 115 -0.75 16.26 2.08
C ILE A 115 -1.19 14.98 2.78
N GLY A 116 -0.27 14.03 2.91
CA GLY A 116 -0.48 12.81 3.69
C GLY A 116 -1.47 11.84 3.03
N ASP A 117 -2.31 11.22 3.85
CA ASP A 117 -3.16 10.10 3.44
C ASP A 117 -4.35 10.51 2.54
N CYS A 118 -4.75 11.79 2.57
CA CYS A 118 -5.78 12.29 1.65
C CYS A 118 -5.26 12.39 0.21
N TYR A 119 -3.94 12.48 0.02
CA TYR A 119 -3.32 12.34 -1.29
C TYR A 119 -3.10 10.87 -1.66
N ALA A 120 -2.46 10.12 -0.77
CA ALA A 120 -2.25 8.68 -0.91
C ALA A 120 -1.94 8.04 0.45
N PRO A 121 -2.58 6.92 0.83
CA PRO A 121 -2.28 6.21 2.08
C PRO A 121 -0.79 5.83 2.17
N ARG A 122 -0.10 6.32 3.20
CA ARG A 122 1.35 6.17 3.38
C ARG A 122 1.72 5.75 4.81
N MET A 123 3.00 5.53 5.07
CA MET A 123 3.51 5.38 6.43
C MET A 123 3.42 6.71 7.17
N LEU A 124 3.27 6.68 8.49
CA LEU A 124 3.16 7.90 9.31
C LEU A 124 4.36 8.84 9.11
N ALA A 125 5.57 8.29 8.99
CA ALA A 125 6.78 9.07 8.73
C ALA A 125 6.68 9.88 7.41
N ASP A 126 6.13 9.28 6.35
CA ASP A 126 5.96 9.96 5.06
C ASP A 126 4.84 10.99 5.11
N VAL A 127 3.77 10.75 5.89
CA VAL A 127 2.70 11.74 6.12
C VAL A 127 3.25 12.99 6.81
N VAL A 128 4.08 12.79 7.84
CA VAL A 128 4.76 13.89 8.54
C VAL A 128 5.74 14.61 7.60
N PHE A 129 6.53 13.86 6.83
CA PHE A 129 7.44 14.41 5.84
C PHE A 129 6.72 15.29 4.81
N ASP A 130 5.57 14.84 4.29
CA ASP A 130 4.84 15.55 3.25
C ASP A 130 4.37 16.94 3.72
N GLY A 131 3.80 17.00 4.93
CA GLY A 131 3.42 18.28 5.55
C GLY A 131 4.63 19.16 5.84
N HIS A 132 5.71 18.59 6.38
CA HIS A 132 6.93 19.33 6.69
C HIS A 132 7.58 19.91 5.43
N ARG A 133 7.66 19.11 4.35
CA ARG A 133 8.20 19.53 3.06
C ARG A 133 7.37 20.67 2.47
N LEU A 134 6.04 20.49 2.36
CA LEU A 134 5.17 21.50 1.79
C LEU A 134 5.30 22.83 2.56
N ALA A 135 5.37 22.79 3.89
CA ALA A 135 5.55 23.99 4.70
C ALA A 135 6.88 24.71 4.43
N ARG A 136 7.97 23.97 4.16
CA ARG A 136 9.27 24.56 3.82
C ARG A 136 9.38 25.06 2.39
N GLU A 137 8.65 24.45 1.48
CA GLU A 137 8.72 24.70 0.04
C GLU A 137 7.48 25.47 -0.48
N PHE A 138 6.68 26.04 0.43
CA PHE A 138 5.41 26.68 0.12
C PHE A 138 5.55 27.88 -0.83
N GLU A 139 6.68 28.58 -0.76
CA GLU A 139 6.99 29.73 -1.62
C GLU A 139 7.78 29.37 -2.89
N SER A 140 7.96 28.08 -3.18
CA SER A 140 8.63 27.65 -4.42
C SER A 140 7.73 27.86 -5.65
N ASP A 141 8.33 27.86 -6.84
CA ASP A 141 7.60 28.00 -8.12
C ASP A 141 6.46 26.97 -8.30
N ASN A 142 6.57 25.79 -7.68
CA ASN A 142 5.53 24.77 -7.69
C ASN A 142 5.58 23.93 -6.40
N PRO A 143 4.90 24.35 -5.33
CA PRO A 143 4.96 23.67 -4.02
C PRO A 143 4.40 22.24 -4.03
N ALA A 144 3.56 21.91 -5.00
CA ALA A 144 3.05 20.56 -5.21
C ALA A 144 4.15 19.57 -5.66
N ARG A 145 5.30 20.06 -6.12
CA ARG A 145 6.45 19.24 -6.52
C ARG A 145 7.62 19.47 -5.55
N PRO A 146 8.26 18.39 -5.07
CA PRO A 146 9.44 18.53 -4.23
C PRO A 146 10.58 19.20 -5.01
N LEU A 147 11.30 20.11 -4.35
CA LEU A 147 12.55 20.64 -4.89
C LEU A 147 13.61 19.53 -5.04
N PRO A 148 14.57 19.67 -5.96
CA PRO A 148 15.68 18.73 -6.05
C PRO A 148 16.54 18.77 -4.79
N PHE A 149 16.97 17.60 -4.32
CA PHE A 149 17.93 17.46 -3.23
C PHE A 149 19.32 17.12 -3.76
N ILE A 150 20.36 17.41 -2.98
CA ILE A 150 21.74 17.03 -3.31
C ILE A 150 21.81 15.50 -3.36
N ARG A 151 22.24 14.96 -4.49
CA ARG A 151 22.34 13.51 -4.70
C ARG A 151 23.77 13.08 -4.44
N GLU A 152 23.96 12.23 -3.43
CA GLU A 152 25.23 11.59 -3.16
C GLU A 152 25.44 10.44 -4.14
N ARG A 153 26.17 10.71 -5.22
CA ARG A 153 26.46 9.74 -6.28
C ARG A 153 27.92 9.83 -6.67
N TYR A 154 28.46 8.70 -7.09
CA TYR A 154 29.76 8.67 -7.75
C TYR A 154 29.73 9.54 -9.01
N ILE A 155 30.74 10.40 -9.15
CA ILE A 155 30.95 11.24 -10.33
C ILE A 155 31.97 10.52 -11.21
N GLN A 156 31.53 10.10 -12.40
CA GLN A 156 32.40 9.43 -13.36
C GLN A 156 33.65 10.27 -13.64
N GLY A 157 34.83 9.64 -13.53
CA GLY A 157 36.12 10.31 -13.74
C GLY A 157 36.74 10.90 -12.48
N GLN A 158 36.06 10.87 -11.32
CA GLN A 158 36.69 11.17 -10.04
C GLN A 158 37.26 9.92 -9.36
N PRO A 159 38.42 10.00 -8.69
CA PRO A 159 38.92 8.88 -7.89
C PRO A 159 37.98 8.63 -6.71
N LEU A 160 37.78 7.35 -6.36
CA LEU A 160 37.08 7.01 -5.12
C LEU A 160 37.90 7.49 -3.93
N PRO A 161 37.26 8.05 -2.88
CA PRO A 161 37.97 8.37 -1.65
C PRO A 161 38.65 7.10 -1.10
N PRO A 162 39.85 7.23 -0.49
CA PRO A 162 40.56 6.09 0.04
C PRO A 162 39.72 5.38 1.11
N VAL A 163 39.62 4.06 1.00
CA VAL A 163 39.00 3.23 2.04
C VAL A 163 40.02 3.12 3.16
N ASN A 164 39.80 3.84 4.26
CA ASN A 164 40.57 3.62 5.47
C ASN A 164 40.16 2.27 6.06
N GLY A 165 41.08 1.31 6.05
CA GLY A 165 40.96 0.03 6.76
C GLY A 165 41.21 0.16 8.25
#